data_AF-A0A538QI07-F1
#
_entry.id   AF-A0A538QI07-F1
#
_cell.length_a   1.000
_cell.length_b   1.000
_cell.length_c   1.000
_cell.angle_alpha   90.00
_cell.angle_beta   90.00
_cell.angle_gamma   90.00
#
_symmetry.space_group_name_H-M   'P 1'
#
loop_
_entity.id
_entity.type
_entity.pdbx_description
1 polymer ?
#
loop_
_entity_poly.entity_id
_entity_poly.type
_entity_poly.pdbx_seq_one_letter_code
_entity_poly.pdbx_strand_id
1 'polypeptide(L)'
;MMPTIHPMNPKVAKCLLVSKVLVADGIMTDDERGFLDAVMAGEGLDPDERRRVIELDGWDEAEQLFRTLPVEQRRALIDQLVDAAAADGRLSTQELATIRELSTQLGITT
;
A
#
# COMPACT_ATOMS: atom_id res chain seq x y z
N MET A 1 20.51 -7.46 22.00
CA MET A 1 19.46 -6.43 21.90
C MET A 1 18.46 -6.92 20.88
N MET A 2 17.22 -7.19 21.29
CA MET A 2 16.13 -7.43 20.33
C MET A 2 15.72 -6.05 19.78
N PRO A 3 15.58 -5.85 18.46
CA PRO A 3 15.08 -4.58 17.94
C PRO A 3 13.65 -4.40 18.45
N THR A 4 13.41 -3.30 19.17
CA THR A 4 12.08 -2.87 19.56
C THR A 4 11.38 -2.42 18.29
N ILE A 5 10.63 -3.34 17.67
CA ILE A 5 9.72 -3.01 16.57
C ILE A 5 8.74 -1.99 17.15
N HIS A 6 8.93 -0.70 16.86
CA HIS A 6 7.89 0.27 17.13
C HIS A 6 6.69 -0.18 16.28
N PRO A 7 5.51 -0.41 16.86
CA PRO A 7 4.37 -0.83 16.07
C PRO A 7 4.12 0.25 15.03
N MET A 8 4.39 -0.08 13.77
CA MET A 8 4.14 0.85 12.69
C MET A 8 2.66 1.20 12.69
N ASN A 9 2.36 2.48 12.47
CA ASN A 9 0.99 2.94 12.28
C ASN A 9 0.35 2.16 11.12
N PRO A 10 -0.74 1.40 11.34
CA PRO A 10 -1.40 0.61 10.30
C PRO A 10 -1.86 1.46 9.10
N LYS A 11 -2.17 2.74 9.33
CA LYS A 11 -2.55 3.69 8.28
C LYS A 11 -1.38 3.96 7.33
N VAL A 12 -0.19 4.20 7.89
CA VAL A 12 1.05 4.38 7.13
C VAL A 12 1.39 3.11 6.37
N ALA A 13 1.27 1.93 7.01
CA ALA A 13 1.49 0.66 6.34
C ALA A 13 0.55 0.49 5.13
N LYS A 14 -0.75 0.79 5.29
CA LYS A 14 -1.74 0.74 4.20
C LYS A 14 -1.37 1.68 3.05
N CYS A 15 -1.02 2.92 3.35
CA CYS A 15 -0.60 3.89 2.34
C CYS A 15 0.72 3.50 1.65
N LEU A 16 1.66 2.88 2.37
CA LEU A 16 2.89 2.32 1.80
C LEU A 16 2.60 1.19 0.81
N LEU A 17 1.64 0.31 1.10
CA LEU A 17 1.19 -0.73 0.16
C LEU A 17 0.61 -0.12 -1.12
N VAL A 18 -0.21 0.92 -0.99
CA VAL A 18 -0.76 1.64 -2.15
C VAL A 18 0.36 2.28 -2.97
N SER A 19 1.25 3.04 -2.32
CA SER A 19 2.40 3.66 -2.97
C SER A 19 3.25 2.64 -3.73
N LYS A 20 3.49 1.45 -3.14
CA LYS A 20 4.25 0.36 -3.76
C LYS A 20 3.60 -0.19 -5.02
N VAL A 21 2.26 -0.26 -5.07
CA VAL A 21 1.51 -0.69 -6.27
C VAL A 21 1.65 0.34 -7.38
N LEU A 22 1.51 1.62 -7.04
CA LEU A 22 1.50 2.70 -8.03
C LEU A 22 2.87 2.88 -8.71
N VAL A 23 3.97 2.70 -7.98
CA VAL A 23 5.33 2.86 -8.55
C VAL A 23 5.92 1.57 -9.11
N ALA A 24 5.10 0.57 -9.44
CA ALA A 24 5.58 -0.74 -9.86
C ALA A 24 6.40 -0.72 -11.15
N ASP A 25 6.10 0.22 -12.05
CA ASP A 25 6.86 0.45 -13.28
C ASP A 25 8.07 1.40 -13.08
N GLY A 26 8.29 1.85 -11.84
CA GLY A 26 9.37 2.75 -11.44
C GLY A 26 9.04 4.24 -11.61
N ILE A 27 7.82 4.59 -12.03
CA ILE A 27 7.39 5.98 -12.25
C ILE A 27 6.09 6.21 -11.46
N MET A 28 5.93 7.40 -10.87
CA MET A 28 4.65 7.85 -10.34
C MET A 28 4.16 9.00 -11.21
N THR A 29 3.07 8.77 -11.94
CA THR A 29 2.39 9.79 -12.72
C THR A 29 1.65 10.79 -11.82
N ASP A 30 1.25 11.94 -12.38
CA ASP A 30 0.52 12.95 -11.61
C ASP A 30 -0.88 12.45 -11.17
N ASP A 31 -1.52 11.59 -11.97
CA ASP A 31 -2.80 10.97 -11.62
C ASP A 31 -2.66 10.00 -10.45
N GLU A 32 -1.66 9.13 -10.47
CA GLU A 32 -1.36 8.19 -9.38
C GLU A 32 -0.94 8.93 -8.11
N ARG A 33 -0.16 10.02 -8.25
CA ARG A 33 0.18 10.89 -7.12
C ARG A 33 -1.07 11.53 -6.52
N GLY A 34 -1.98 12.03 -7.34
CA GLY A 34 -3.25 12.60 -6.88
C GLY A 34 -4.12 11.57 -6.15
N PHE A 35 -4.17 10.34 -6.65
CA PHE A 35 -4.84 9.23 -5.97
C PHE A 35 -4.19 8.90 -4.62
N LEU A 36 -2.85 8.74 -4.58
CA LEU A 36 -2.12 8.47 -3.33
C LEU A 36 -2.34 9.58 -2.31
N ASP A 37 -2.32 10.85 -2.74
CA ASP A 37 -2.60 12.00 -1.89
C ASP A 37 -4.01 11.94 -1.27
N ALA A 38 -5.01 11.55 -2.05
CA ALA A 38 -6.38 11.36 -1.58
C ALA A 38 -6.50 10.21 -0.57
N VAL A 39 -5.81 9.10 -0.81
CA VAL A 39 -5.76 7.97 0.14
C VAL A 39 -5.11 8.39 1.46
N MET A 40 -3.95 9.06 1.40
CA MET A 40 -3.27 9.56 2.60
C MET A 40 -4.11 10.59 3.37
N ALA A 41 -4.84 11.46 2.65
CA ALA A 41 -5.75 12.42 3.26
C ALA A 41 -6.96 11.74 3.93
N GLY A 42 -7.54 10.70 3.29
CA GLY A 42 -8.65 9.93 3.84
C GLY A 42 -8.30 9.17 5.13
N GLU A 43 -7.05 8.68 5.22
CA GLU A 43 -6.53 8.05 6.44
C GLU A 43 -6.09 9.07 7.51
N GLY A 44 -5.93 10.35 7.12
CA GLY A 44 -5.55 11.46 7.99
C GLY A 44 -4.08 11.43 8.40
N LEU A 45 -3.18 11.06 7.48
CA LEU A 45 -1.74 11.08 7.73
C LEU A 45 -1.23 12.51 7.91
N ASP A 46 -0.30 12.67 8.85
CA ASP A 46 0.42 13.92 9.04
C ASP A 46 1.51 14.13 7.95
N PRO A 47 2.14 15.32 7.87
CA PRO A 47 3.16 15.58 6.85
C PRO A 47 4.37 14.65 6.87
N ASP A 48 4.81 14.20 8.06
CA ASP A 48 5.95 13.29 8.19
C ASP A 48 5.56 11.88 7.74
N GLU A 49 4.37 11.42 8.12
CA GLU A 49 3.81 10.15 7.66
C GLU A 49 3.59 10.13 6.15
N ARG A 50 3.08 11.22 5.57
CA ARG A 50 2.91 11.38 4.11
C ARG A 50 4.25 11.30 3.39
N ARG A 51 5.28 11.98 3.89
CA ARG A 51 6.63 11.92 3.32
C ARG A 51 7.15 10.49 3.32
N ARG A 52 6.99 9.75 4.42
CA ARG A 52 7.40 8.34 4.50
C ARG A 52 6.73 7.47 3.44
N VAL A 53 5.43 7.65 3.21
CA VAL A 53 4.69 6.92 2.18
C VAL A 53 5.22 7.23 0.77
N ILE A 54 5.49 8.49 0.47
CA ILE A 54 6.00 8.94 -0.84
C ILE A 54 7.41 8.39 -1.09
N GLU A 55 8.26 8.40 -0.05
CA GLU A 55 9.64 7.92 -0.13
C GLU A 55 9.77 6.39 0.02
N LEU A 56 8.66 5.67 0.24
CA LEU A 56 8.61 4.26 0.61
C LEU A 56 9.44 3.93 1.88
N ASP A 57 9.64 4.92 2.76
CA ASP A 57 10.39 4.78 4.00
C ASP A 57 9.57 3.99 5.04
N GLY A 58 10.04 2.79 5.35
CA GLY A 58 9.35 1.84 6.22
C GLY A 58 8.62 0.71 5.49
N TRP A 59 8.85 0.53 4.18
CA TRP A 59 8.20 -0.54 3.41
C TRP A 59 8.52 -1.94 3.97
N ASP A 60 9.77 -2.21 4.34
CA ASP A 60 10.18 -3.54 4.84
C ASP A 60 9.42 -3.91 6.13
N GLU A 61 9.22 -2.95 7.03
CA GLU A 61 8.38 -3.12 8.22
C GLU A 61 6.91 -3.30 7.87
N ALA A 62 6.42 -2.66 6.80
CA ALA A 62 5.01 -2.72 6.40
C ALA A 62 4.70 -4.09 5.83
N GLU A 63 5.59 -4.58 4.98
CA GLU A 63 5.52 -5.91 4.42
C GLU A 63 5.51 -6.98 5.52
N GLN A 64 6.41 -6.85 6.52
CA GLN A 64 6.41 -7.75 7.68
C GLN A 64 5.10 -7.68 8.46
N LEU A 65 4.58 -6.47 8.74
CA LEU A 65 3.30 -6.29 9.42
C LEU A 65 2.19 -7.00 8.65
N PHE A 66 2.07 -6.78 7.34
CA PHE A 66 1.04 -7.42 6.52
C PHE A 66 1.14 -8.94 6.56
N ARG A 67 2.34 -9.51 6.44
CA ARG A 67 2.55 -10.97 6.52
C ARG A 67 2.08 -11.56 7.85
N THR A 68 2.05 -10.79 8.94
CA THR A 68 1.54 -11.24 10.26
C THR A 68 0.02 -11.14 10.41
N LEU A 69 -0.67 -10.36 9.57
CA LEU A 69 -2.13 -10.22 9.65
C LEU A 69 -2.84 -11.52 9.23
N PRO A 70 -4.04 -11.81 9.74
CA PRO A 70 -4.87 -12.89 9.20
C PRO A 70 -5.15 -12.72 7.71
N VAL A 71 -5.24 -13.84 6.97
CA VAL A 71 -5.51 -13.84 5.51
C VAL A 71 -6.71 -12.97 5.14
N GLU A 72 -7.80 -13.06 5.90
CA GLU A 72 -9.02 -12.27 5.67
C GLU A 72 -8.77 -10.76 5.73
N GLN A 73 -7.92 -10.30 6.66
CA GLN A 73 -7.59 -8.88 6.78
C GLN A 73 -6.68 -8.43 5.63
N ARG A 74 -5.73 -9.28 5.23
CA ARG A 74 -4.90 -8.99 4.05
C ARG A 74 -5.73 -8.91 2.78
N ARG A 75 -6.70 -9.83 2.61
CA ARG A 75 -7.62 -9.84 1.48
C ARG A 75 -8.48 -8.58 1.44
N ALA A 76 -9.07 -8.19 2.58
CA ALA A 76 -9.86 -6.97 2.66
C ALA A 76 -9.06 -5.70 2.28
N LEU A 77 -7.75 -5.66 2.60
CA LEU A 77 -6.87 -4.55 2.21
C LEU A 77 -6.62 -4.52 0.70
N ILE A 78 -6.38 -5.68 0.08
CA ILE A 78 -6.22 -5.79 -1.37
C ILE A 78 -7.53 -5.44 -2.09
N ASP A 79 -8.67 -5.94 -1.62
CA ASP A 79 -9.98 -5.66 -2.21
C ASP A 79 -10.29 -4.16 -2.15
N GLN A 80 -10.01 -3.49 -1.02
CA GLN A 80 -10.14 -2.03 -0.90
C GLN A 80 -9.24 -1.27 -1.88
N LEU A 81 -8.03 -1.76 -2.11
CA LEU A 81 -7.08 -1.13 -3.03
C LEU A 81 -7.55 -1.27 -4.48
N VAL A 82 -8.05 -2.45 -4.85
CA VAL A 82 -8.67 -2.71 -6.16
C VAL A 82 -9.91 -1.84 -6.35
N ASP A 83 -10.81 -1.79 -5.36
CA ASP A 83 -12.05 -1.00 -5.42
C ASP A 83 -11.76 0.49 -5.54
N ALA A 84 -10.81 1.02 -4.76
CA ALA A 84 -10.44 2.43 -4.79
C ALA A 84 -9.87 2.84 -6.15
N ALA A 85 -9.02 2.00 -6.74
CA ALA A 85 -8.40 2.29 -8.03
C ALA A 85 -9.32 1.95 -9.23
N ALA A 86 -10.27 1.04 -9.07
CA ALA A 86 -11.33 0.76 -10.05
C ALA A 86 -12.41 1.86 -10.08
N ALA A 87 -12.79 2.42 -8.92
CA ALA A 87 -13.78 3.49 -8.82
C ALA A 87 -13.36 4.76 -9.57
N ASP A 88 -12.06 5.00 -9.67
CA ASP A 88 -11.48 6.13 -10.41
C ASP A 88 -11.12 5.77 -11.87
N GLY A 89 -11.29 4.49 -12.26
CA GLY A 89 -10.94 3.98 -13.58
C GLY A 89 -9.42 3.94 -13.87
N ARG A 90 -8.59 3.96 -12.82
CA ARG A 90 -7.15 4.23 -12.91
C ARG A 90 -6.26 3.00 -13.01
N LEU A 91 -6.76 1.80 -12.68
CA LEU A 91 -5.92 0.59 -12.77
C LEU A 91 -5.63 0.19 -14.22
N SER A 92 -4.37 0.37 -14.61
CA SER A 92 -3.78 -0.22 -15.80
C SER A 92 -3.56 -1.74 -15.64
N THR A 93 -3.32 -2.43 -16.76
CA THR A 93 -2.95 -3.86 -16.75
C THR A 93 -1.71 -4.14 -15.91
N GLN A 94 -0.77 -3.19 -15.83
CA GLN A 94 0.50 -3.35 -15.10
C GLN A 94 0.29 -3.25 -13.58
N GLU A 95 -0.55 -2.32 -13.12
CA GLU A 95 -0.90 -2.20 -11.70
C GLU A 95 -1.72 -3.41 -11.24
N LEU A 96 -2.63 -3.92 -12.08
CA LEU A 96 -3.35 -5.17 -11.81
C LEU A 96 -2.41 -6.38 -11.68
N ALA A 97 -1.36 -6.46 -12.50
CA ALA A 97 -0.34 -7.50 -12.37
C ALA A 97 0.41 -7.38 -11.03
N THR A 98 0.75 -6.16 -10.63
CA THR A 98 1.41 -5.88 -9.35
C THR A 98 0.54 -6.26 -8.15
N ILE A 99 -0.75 -5.96 -8.21
CA ILE A 99 -1.70 -6.37 -7.16
C ILE A 99 -1.74 -7.90 -7.02
N ARG A 100 -1.70 -8.65 -8.14
CA ARG A 100 -1.65 -10.12 -8.13
C ARG A 100 -0.34 -10.64 -7.54
N GLU A 101 0.79 -10.04 -7.88
CA GLU A 101 2.10 -10.40 -7.31
C GLU A 101 2.14 -10.14 -5.80
N LEU A 102 1.68 -8.96 -5.35
CA LEU A 102 1.59 -8.63 -3.94
C LEU A 102 0.62 -9.56 -3.21
N SER A 103 -0.52 -9.90 -3.81
CA SER A 103 -1.45 -10.88 -3.24
C SER A 103 -0.76 -12.22 -3.02
N THR A 104 0.03 -12.68 -4.00
CA THR A 104 0.82 -13.90 -3.90
C THR A 104 1.88 -13.82 -2.80
N GLN A 105 2.64 -12.71 -2.72
CA GLN A 105 3.65 -12.48 -1.68
C GLN A 105 3.05 -12.43 -0.27
N LEU A 106 1.81 -11.93 -0.16
CA LEU A 106 1.04 -11.87 1.07
C LEU A 106 0.29 -13.18 1.38
N GLY A 107 0.45 -14.23 0.56
CA GLY A 107 -0.21 -15.51 0.76
C GLY A 107 -1.73 -15.45 0.59
N ILE A 108 -2.21 -14.49 -0.20
CA ILE A 108 -3.60 -14.36 -0.65
C ILE A 108 -3.63 -14.96 -2.06
N THR A 109 -3.84 -16.28 -2.14
CA THR A 109 -4.15 -16.91 -3.44
C THR A 109 -5.56 -16.53 -3.85
N THR A 110 -5.69 -15.64 -4.83
CA THR A 110 -6.91 -15.48 -5.65
C THR A 110 -7.05 -16.61 -6.65
#